data_AF-A0AAV4ZQU5-F1
#
_entry.id   AF-A0AAV4ZQU5-F1
#
_cell.length_a   1.000
_cell.length_b   1.000
_cell.length_c   1.000
_cell.angle_alpha   90.00
_cell.angle_beta   90.00
_cell.angle_gamma   90.00
#
_symmetry.space_group_name_H-M   'P 1'
#
loop_
_entity.id
_entity.type
_entity.pdbx_description
1 polymer ?
#
loop_
_entity_poly.entity_id
_entity_poly.type
_entity_poly.pdbx_seq_one_letter_code
_entity_poly.pdbx_strand_id
1 'polypeptide(L)'
;MLEVSGAGPDAEGPRLSSLLNRLFRYRASEKRRPVEDFLSEILADFINRAPRAEAVRFIGECFVPPSLRDAFVDASGHGHIAARTQCRLPNGKCLDLIVEVEDQALVVVENKVHASFQMHAVTPKSSAGVVRPKISDAEADMNERSEREYDHQLVTYGRWLRETRKPAGWPGVLTVLTHASRPPADFVESNDRTYGAVPHLQLWRNLHGILSRTIGPVEDPDGIPAWRFVGLELCKFLEINAMDSSDLSAIEISAINVAMSPLRKTEPVFSEVGAELLQRLRGQFVRKGQDCIADYDQGRVWGWTYLDGPGKLYVGYGLCLAPPSGDLAKAVPPLPEHEHAFVLLGSDEHDLNLGAEGLPDGWSRNSDALYIVRPYPLTERRAQERFPQFLLRLVSDNMGDILRIRANGAAVDRTEGQS
;
A
#
# COMPACT_ATOMS: atom_id res chain seq x y z
N MET A 1 -7.14 27.06 -55.74
CA MET A 1 -6.95 25.72 -55.16
C MET A 1 -6.64 25.94 -53.70
N LEU A 2 -7.59 25.56 -52.84
CA LEU A 2 -7.57 25.75 -51.39
C LEU A 2 -6.91 24.53 -50.75
N GLU A 3 -5.84 24.73 -49.97
CA GLU A 3 -5.39 23.75 -48.99
C GLU A 3 -5.82 24.20 -47.60
N VAL A 4 -6.76 23.43 -47.04
CA VAL A 4 -7.27 23.56 -45.68
C VAL A 4 -6.32 22.76 -44.79
N SER A 5 -5.56 23.48 -43.96
CA SER A 5 -4.76 22.92 -42.87
C SER A 5 -5.68 22.36 -41.80
N GLY A 6 -5.60 21.04 -41.57
CA GLY A 6 -6.35 20.34 -40.54
C GLY A 6 -5.79 20.63 -39.15
N ALA A 7 -6.51 21.44 -38.39
CA ALA A 7 -6.34 21.55 -36.95
C ALA A 7 -6.74 20.22 -36.29
N GLY A 8 -5.83 19.62 -35.53
CA GLY A 8 -6.09 18.43 -34.74
C GLY A 8 -7.08 18.70 -33.58
N PRO A 9 -7.71 17.65 -33.02
CA PRO A 9 -8.77 17.75 -32.02
C PRO A 9 -8.32 18.12 -30.58
N ASP A 10 -7.08 18.54 -30.35
CA ASP A 10 -6.54 18.77 -29.00
C ASP A 10 -6.48 20.26 -28.59
N ALA A 11 -7.37 21.08 -29.12
CA ALA A 11 -7.64 22.41 -28.57
C ALA A 11 -8.75 22.32 -27.52
N GLU A 12 -8.55 21.51 -26.49
CA GLU A 12 -9.33 21.68 -25.26
C GLU A 12 -9.00 23.07 -24.72
N GLY A 13 -9.95 24.00 -24.89
CA GLY A 13 -9.87 25.32 -24.28
C GLY A 13 -9.53 25.19 -22.79
N PRO A 14 -8.94 26.24 -22.17
CA PRO A 14 -8.41 26.14 -20.81
C PRO A 14 -9.49 25.59 -19.88
N ARG A 15 -9.40 24.30 -19.55
CA ARG A 15 -10.29 23.66 -18.58
C ARG A 15 -10.16 24.52 -17.33
N LEU A 16 -11.23 25.21 -16.96
CA LEU A 16 -11.25 26.11 -15.82
C LEU A 16 -10.86 25.29 -14.59
N SER A 17 -9.58 25.32 -14.24
CA SER A 17 -9.05 24.59 -13.11
C SER A 17 -9.78 25.06 -11.85
N SER A 18 -10.28 24.13 -11.05
CA SER A 18 -10.97 24.46 -9.80
C SER A 18 -10.12 25.40 -8.96
N LEU A 19 -10.77 26.29 -8.20
CA LEU A 19 -10.10 27.23 -7.30
C LEU A 19 -9.18 26.49 -6.33
N LEU A 20 -9.66 25.38 -5.75
CA LEU A 20 -8.88 24.58 -4.82
C LEU A 20 -7.65 23.93 -5.49
N ASN A 21 -7.75 23.49 -6.75
CA ASN A 21 -6.59 22.95 -7.45
C ASN A 21 -5.53 24.03 -7.72
N ARG A 22 -5.96 25.26 -8.04
CA ARG A 22 -5.04 26.41 -8.17
C ARG A 22 -4.38 26.75 -6.83
N LEU A 23 -5.15 26.80 -5.75
CA LEU A 23 -4.63 27.06 -4.39
C LEU A 23 -3.64 25.98 -3.95
N PHE A 24 -3.96 24.71 -4.22
CA PHE A 24 -3.08 23.59 -3.91
C PHE A 24 -1.73 23.71 -4.63
N ARG A 25 -1.76 23.99 -5.96
CA ARG A 25 -0.53 24.19 -6.75
C ARG A 25 0.34 25.32 -6.24
N TYR A 26 -0.29 26.45 -5.86
CA TYR A 26 0.43 27.60 -5.28
C TYR A 26 1.05 27.25 -3.93
N ARG A 27 0.34 26.51 -3.08
CA ARG A 27 0.82 26.10 -1.75
C ARG A 27 1.93 25.05 -1.82
N ALA A 28 1.90 24.17 -2.83
CA ALA A 28 2.86 23.08 -2.97
C ALA A 28 4.28 23.54 -3.36
N SER A 29 4.44 24.75 -3.91
CA SER A 29 5.74 25.22 -4.42
C SER A 29 6.74 25.66 -3.35
N GLU A 30 6.30 25.95 -2.11
CA GLU A 30 7.19 26.54 -1.09
C GLU A 30 7.76 25.50 -0.10
N LYS A 31 6.96 24.51 0.29
CA LYS A 31 7.36 23.33 1.09
C LYS A 31 6.33 22.27 0.75
N ARG A 32 6.72 21.09 0.25
CA ARG A 32 5.79 19.99 -0.08
C ARG A 32 4.96 19.65 1.16
N ARG A 33 3.78 20.26 1.29
CA ARG A 33 2.79 19.85 2.28
C ARG A 33 2.04 18.65 1.70
N PRO A 34 1.78 17.60 2.49
CA PRO A 34 0.98 16.47 2.04
C PRO A 34 -0.40 16.96 1.58
N VAL A 35 -0.96 16.34 0.54
CA VAL A 35 -2.32 16.62 0.05
C VAL A 35 -3.36 16.41 1.15
N GLU A 36 -3.03 15.55 2.11
CA GLU A 36 -3.80 15.24 3.31
C GLU A 36 -4.09 16.50 4.14
N ASP A 37 -3.09 17.33 4.44
CA ASP A 37 -3.26 18.54 5.24
C ASP A 37 -4.23 19.51 4.57
N PHE A 38 -4.07 19.69 3.26
CA PHE A 38 -4.90 20.58 2.47
C PHE A 38 -6.36 20.11 2.44
N LEU A 39 -6.58 18.82 2.21
CA LEU A 39 -7.91 18.22 2.19
C LEU A 39 -8.60 18.30 3.56
N SER A 40 -7.87 18.03 4.65
CA SER A 40 -8.39 18.16 6.02
C SER A 40 -8.80 19.60 6.33
N GLU A 41 -8.01 20.59 5.89
CA GLU A 41 -8.33 22.02 6.09
C GLU A 41 -9.59 22.45 5.33
N ILE A 42 -9.76 22.01 4.09
CA ILE A 42 -10.96 22.30 3.30
C ILE A 42 -12.19 21.63 3.93
N LEU A 43 -12.06 20.38 4.39
CA LEU A 43 -13.14 19.69 5.09
C LEU A 43 -13.54 20.42 6.36
N ALA A 44 -12.58 20.89 7.15
CA ALA A 44 -12.87 21.69 8.33
C ALA A 44 -13.58 23.01 7.97
N ASP A 45 -13.12 23.72 6.93
CA ASP A 45 -13.77 24.96 6.45
C ASP A 45 -15.20 24.71 5.96
N PHE A 46 -15.45 23.61 5.25
CA PHE A 46 -16.80 23.17 4.85
C PHE A 46 -17.69 22.94 6.08
N ILE A 47 -17.25 22.12 7.03
CA ILE A 47 -18.02 21.75 8.23
C ILE A 47 -18.35 23.00 9.07
N ASN A 48 -17.37 23.88 9.28
CA ASN A 48 -17.53 25.07 10.10
C ASN A 48 -18.45 26.13 9.48
N ARG A 49 -18.59 26.16 8.15
CA ARG A 49 -19.47 27.10 7.44
C ARG A 49 -20.88 26.54 7.21
N ALA A 50 -21.03 25.22 7.22
CA ALA A 50 -22.31 24.58 6.95
C ALA A 50 -23.33 24.91 8.05
N PRO A 51 -24.62 25.07 7.72
CA PRO A 51 -25.68 25.12 8.71
C PRO A 51 -25.59 23.89 9.62
N ARG A 52 -25.79 24.10 10.92
CA ARG A 52 -25.58 23.04 11.92
C ARG A 52 -26.27 21.71 11.54
N ALA A 53 -27.52 21.76 11.09
CA ALA A 53 -28.25 20.56 10.69
C ALA A 53 -27.54 19.79 9.56
N GLU A 54 -27.00 20.51 8.57
CA GLU A 54 -26.24 19.92 7.47
C GLU A 54 -24.87 19.41 7.93
N ALA A 55 -24.19 20.13 8.82
CA ALA A 55 -22.93 19.69 9.41
C ALA A 55 -23.10 18.38 10.18
N VAL A 56 -24.10 18.29 11.08
CA VAL A 56 -24.43 17.05 11.82
C VAL A 56 -24.73 15.92 10.86
N ARG A 57 -25.61 16.14 9.89
CA ARG A 57 -25.98 15.10 8.92
C ARG A 57 -24.77 14.62 8.13
N PHE A 58 -23.96 15.54 7.61
CA PHE A 58 -22.74 15.21 6.87
C PHE A 58 -21.74 14.42 7.72
N ILE A 59 -21.46 14.86 8.95
CA ILE A 59 -20.53 14.17 9.86
C ILE A 59 -21.04 12.77 10.19
N GLY A 60 -22.34 12.63 10.51
CA GLY A 60 -22.96 11.35 10.83
C GLY A 60 -22.98 10.37 9.65
N GLU A 61 -23.20 10.87 8.43
CA GLU A 61 -23.15 10.04 7.22
C GLU A 61 -21.71 9.63 6.86
N CYS A 62 -20.74 10.52 7.05
CA CYS A 62 -19.38 10.36 6.54
C CYS A 62 -18.42 9.72 7.54
N PHE A 63 -18.45 10.14 8.80
CA PHE A 63 -17.43 9.82 9.81
C PHE A 63 -17.96 9.04 11.01
N VAL A 64 -19.21 8.57 10.96
CA VAL A 64 -19.81 7.79 12.05
C VAL A 64 -20.37 6.49 11.48
N PRO A 65 -20.07 5.33 12.12
CA PRO A 65 -20.67 4.06 11.75
C PRO A 65 -22.21 4.14 11.75
N PRO A 66 -22.91 3.48 10.81
CA PRO A 66 -24.37 3.52 10.76
C PRO A 66 -25.06 3.16 12.08
N SER A 67 -24.48 2.24 12.85
CA SER A 67 -24.93 1.79 14.17
C SER A 67 -24.94 2.89 15.25
N LEU A 68 -24.17 3.97 15.07
CA LEU A 68 -23.99 5.03 16.06
C LEU A 68 -24.57 6.39 15.62
N ARG A 69 -25.24 6.46 14.46
CA ARG A 69 -25.71 7.74 13.90
C ARG A 69 -26.74 8.44 14.79
N ASP A 70 -27.70 7.70 15.34
CA ASP A 70 -28.72 8.29 16.23
C ASP A 70 -28.06 8.81 17.52
N ALA A 71 -27.18 8.01 18.12
CA ALA A 71 -26.39 8.41 19.28
C ALA A 71 -25.49 9.63 19.00
N PHE A 72 -24.98 9.77 17.77
CA PHE A 72 -24.19 10.94 17.36
C PHE A 72 -25.06 12.20 17.26
N VAL A 73 -26.28 12.09 16.71
CA VAL A 73 -27.23 13.20 16.65
C VAL A 73 -27.57 13.67 18.05
N ASP A 74 -27.86 12.73 18.97
CA ASP A 74 -28.15 13.02 20.37
C ASP A 74 -26.94 13.66 21.07
N ALA A 75 -25.73 13.10 20.90
CA ALA A 75 -24.50 13.62 21.48
C ALA A 75 -24.13 15.02 20.94
N SER A 76 -24.53 15.33 19.70
CA SER A 76 -24.33 16.64 19.11
C SER A 76 -25.26 17.70 19.70
N GLY A 77 -26.40 17.30 20.28
CA GLY A 77 -27.33 18.16 21.02
C GLY A 77 -27.78 19.41 20.25
N HIS A 78 -27.78 20.56 20.92
CA HIS A 78 -27.92 21.89 20.30
C HIS A 78 -26.63 22.72 20.36
N GLY A 79 -25.51 22.09 20.74
CA GLY A 79 -24.23 22.77 20.91
C GLY A 79 -23.60 23.23 19.59
N HIS A 80 -22.63 24.14 19.70
CA HIS A 80 -21.78 24.57 18.60
C HIS A 80 -20.87 23.42 18.16
N ILE A 81 -20.92 23.08 16.88
CA ILE A 81 -20.04 22.10 16.24
C ILE A 81 -18.88 22.83 15.61
N ALA A 82 -17.66 22.36 15.88
CA ALA A 82 -16.44 22.87 15.29
C ALA A 82 -15.59 21.72 14.74
N ALA A 83 -14.97 21.94 13.60
CA ALA A 83 -13.95 21.08 13.02
C ALA A 83 -12.60 21.80 13.03
N ARG A 84 -11.56 21.15 13.53
CA ARG A 84 -10.21 21.70 13.61
C ARG A 84 -9.20 20.75 12.99
N THR A 85 -8.17 21.30 12.39
CA THR A 85 -7.07 20.53 11.80
C THR A 85 -5.78 20.70 12.57
N GLN A 86 -4.85 19.78 12.35
CA GLN A 86 -3.49 19.86 12.88
C GLN A 86 -3.46 20.06 14.41
N CYS A 87 -4.35 19.37 15.12
CA CYS A 87 -4.51 19.51 16.55
C CYS A 87 -3.39 18.74 17.26
N ARG A 88 -2.50 19.45 17.95
CA ARG A 88 -1.37 18.83 18.67
C ARG A 88 -1.82 18.25 20.00
N LEU A 89 -1.57 16.96 20.18
CA LEU A 89 -1.76 16.22 21.41
C LEU A 89 -0.64 16.53 22.42
N PRO A 90 -0.85 16.28 23.74
CA PRO A 90 0.18 16.50 24.76
C PRO A 90 1.49 15.73 24.53
N ASN A 91 1.43 14.60 23.83
CA ASN A 91 2.60 13.79 23.46
C ASN A 91 3.32 14.29 22.18
N GLY A 92 2.94 15.46 21.66
CA GLY A 92 3.53 16.08 20.47
C GLY A 92 3.02 15.52 19.13
N LYS A 93 2.13 14.51 19.14
CA LYS A 93 1.50 14.00 17.93
C LYS A 93 0.44 14.96 17.41
N CYS A 94 0.13 14.90 16.12
CA CYS A 94 -0.77 15.83 15.45
C CYS A 94 -1.95 15.06 14.85
N LEU A 95 -3.18 15.46 15.16
CA LEU A 95 -4.38 14.93 14.53
C LEU A 95 -4.65 15.68 13.21
N ASP A 96 -4.96 14.96 12.14
CA ASP A 96 -5.28 15.58 10.85
C ASP A 96 -6.56 16.43 10.93
N LEU A 97 -7.63 15.86 11.49
CA LEU A 97 -8.92 16.52 11.69
C LEU A 97 -9.62 16.00 12.96
N ILE A 98 -10.22 16.92 13.72
CA ILE A 98 -11.06 16.62 14.88
C ILE A 98 -12.38 17.38 14.78
N VAL A 99 -13.48 16.72 15.14
CA VAL A 99 -14.82 17.31 15.27
C VAL A 99 -15.19 17.36 16.74
N GLU A 100 -15.58 18.55 17.20
CA GLU A 100 -15.89 18.86 18.59
C GLU A 100 -17.30 19.46 18.71
N VAL A 101 -17.95 19.22 19.86
CA VAL A 101 -19.18 19.94 20.28
C VAL A 101 -18.93 20.55 21.64
N GLU A 102 -19.04 21.88 21.75
CA GLU A 102 -18.74 22.62 23.00
C GLU A 102 -17.38 22.21 23.60
N ASP A 103 -16.34 22.18 22.76
CA ASP A 103 -14.97 21.74 23.10
C ASP A 103 -14.84 20.28 23.57
N GLN A 104 -15.85 19.43 23.30
CA GLN A 104 -15.80 17.99 23.58
C GLN A 104 -15.56 17.21 22.30
N ALA A 105 -14.48 16.43 22.27
CA ALA A 105 -14.06 15.66 21.11
C ALA A 105 -15.05 14.53 20.79
N LEU A 106 -15.67 14.55 19.61
CA LEU A 106 -16.60 13.50 19.18
C LEU A 106 -15.95 12.51 18.22
N VAL A 107 -15.29 13.05 17.19
CA VAL A 107 -14.75 12.28 16.08
C VAL A 107 -13.33 12.75 15.81
N VAL A 108 -12.41 11.81 15.66
CA VAL A 108 -11.07 12.05 15.11
C VAL A 108 -11.02 11.42 13.72
N VAL A 109 -10.52 12.16 12.73
CA VAL A 109 -10.35 11.66 11.37
C VAL A 109 -8.87 11.70 11.03
N GLU A 110 -8.33 10.53 10.68
CA GLU A 110 -7.00 10.38 10.09
C GLU A 110 -7.12 10.30 8.57
N ASN A 111 -6.46 11.20 7.85
CA ASN A 111 -6.52 11.28 6.40
C ASN A 111 -5.28 10.63 5.78
N LYS A 112 -5.47 9.78 4.75
CA LYS A 112 -4.37 9.14 4.02
C LYS A 112 -4.63 9.07 2.53
N VAL A 113 -3.70 9.63 1.75
CA VAL A 113 -3.72 9.60 0.28
C VAL A 113 -2.43 8.95 -0.22
N HIS A 114 -2.49 7.65 -0.51
CA HIS A 114 -1.34 6.82 -0.93
C HIS A 114 -0.19 6.71 0.09
N ALA A 115 -0.37 7.20 1.31
CA ALA A 115 0.62 7.11 2.38
C ALA A 115 0.36 5.90 3.30
N SER A 116 1.42 5.27 3.80
CA SER A 116 1.34 4.28 4.87
C SER A 116 1.05 4.92 6.22
N PHE A 117 0.48 4.15 7.14
CA PHE A 117 0.32 4.58 8.52
C PHE A 117 1.66 4.55 9.26
N GLN A 118 1.86 5.48 10.18
CA GLN A 118 3.07 5.56 10.98
C GLN A 118 2.96 4.72 12.25
N MET A 119 4.11 4.19 12.67
CA MET A 119 4.27 3.59 13.99
C MET A 119 4.77 4.65 14.98
N HIS A 120 4.15 4.72 16.15
CA HIS A 120 4.53 5.62 17.23
C HIS A 120 5.29 4.87 18.30
N ALA A 121 6.48 5.35 18.67
CA ALA A 121 7.15 4.85 19.85
C ALA A 121 6.26 5.09 21.08
N VAL A 122 5.97 4.02 21.82
CA VAL A 122 5.30 4.10 23.11
C VAL A 122 6.34 4.59 24.09
N THR A 123 6.11 5.76 24.69
CA THR A 123 6.89 6.12 25.88
C THR A 123 6.45 5.13 26.96
N PRO A 124 7.33 4.22 27.42
CA PRO A 124 6.95 3.30 28.47
C PRO A 124 6.48 4.17 29.63
N LYS A 125 5.23 3.97 30.08
CA LYS A 125 4.72 4.65 31.27
C LYS A 125 5.75 4.36 32.34
N SER A 126 6.49 5.38 32.78
CA SER A 126 7.49 5.20 33.80
C SER A 126 6.75 4.55 34.96
N SER A 127 7.02 3.27 35.17
CA SER A 127 6.44 2.51 36.25
C SER A 127 7.00 3.15 37.50
N ALA A 128 6.26 4.12 38.02
CA ALA A 128 6.60 4.90 39.18
C ALA A 128 6.89 3.92 40.32
N GLY A 129 8.17 3.66 40.58
CA GLY A 129 8.61 2.85 41.70
C GLY A 129 9.51 1.64 41.40
N VAL A 130 9.74 1.23 40.14
CA VAL A 130 10.71 0.16 39.88
C VAL A 130 12.11 0.77 39.71
N VAL A 131 12.88 0.76 40.80
CA VAL A 131 14.31 1.10 40.80
C VAL A 131 15.03 0.05 39.93
N ARG A 132 15.24 0.34 38.64
CA ARG A 132 16.08 -0.51 37.79
C ARG A 132 17.54 -0.42 38.31
N PRO A 133 18.23 -1.54 38.56
CA PRO A 133 19.64 -1.52 38.93
C PRO A 133 20.46 -0.84 37.82
N LYS A 134 21.48 -0.07 38.21
CA LYS A 134 22.41 0.59 37.27
C LYS A 134 23.15 -0.48 36.46
N ILE A 135 22.65 -0.78 35.27
CA ILE A 135 23.38 -1.55 34.25
C ILE A 135 24.41 -0.59 33.61
N SER A 136 25.59 -1.11 33.28
CA SER A 136 26.71 -0.35 32.76
C SER A 136 26.38 0.40 31.45
N ASP A 137 26.94 1.60 31.27
CA ASP A 137 26.60 2.53 30.18
C ASP A 137 26.80 1.95 28.76
N ALA A 138 27.57 0.86 28.61
CA ALA A 138 27.83 0.21 27.31
C ALA A 138 26.79 -0.87 26.94
N GLU A 139 26.11 -1.49 27.92
CA GLU A 139 25.04 -2.47 27.68
C GLU A 139 23.65 -1.81 27.58
N ALA A 140 23.52 -0.59 28.10
CA ALA A 140 22.29 0.20 28.04
C ALA A 140 21.91 0.58 26.59
N ASP A 141 22.88 0.95 25.75
CA ASP A 141 22.61 1.47 24.40
C ASP A 141 22.13 0.39 23.41
N MET A 142 22.52 -0.88 23.61
CA MET A 142 22.04 -2.00 22.80
C MET A 142 20.68 -2.55 23.27
N ASN A 143 20.39 -2.52 24.58
CA ASN A 143 19.10 -2.94 25.11
C ASN A 143 17.99 -1.89 24.94
N GLU A 144 18.32 -0.59 24.95
CA GLU A 144 17.32 0.49 24.79
C GLU A 144 16.65 0.54 23.41
N ARG A 145 17.30 0.01 22.36
CA ARG A 145 16.67 -0.11 21.03
C ARG A 145 15.75 -1.33 20.91
N SER A 146 15.95 -2.34 21.74
CA SER A 146 15.24 -3.62 21.66
C SER A 146 13.92 -3.64 22.46
N GLU A 147 13.73 -2.72 23.40
CA GLU A 147 12.52 -2.64 24.26
C GLU A 147 11.52 -1.53 23.88
N ARG A 148 11.75 -0.73 22.82
CA ARG A 148 10.76 0.28 22.42
C ARG A 148 9.56 -0.42 21.81
N GLU A 149 8.50 -0.59 22.61
CA GLU A 149 7.18 -0.94 22.10
C GLU A 149 6.72 0.17 21.14
N TYR A 150 6.30 -0.21 19.94
CA TYR A 150 5.74 0.72 18.96
C TYR A 150 4.24 0.43 18.85
N ASP A 151 3.42 1.44 19.10
CA ASP A 151 1.98 1.38 18.87
C ASP A 151 1.65 1.97 17.50
N HIS A 152 0.63 1.43 16.85
CA HIS A 152 0.10 2.04 15.64
C HIS A 152 -0.44 3.45 15.95
N GLN A 153 -0.24 4.43 15.06
CA GLN A 153 -0.70 5.81 15.30
C GLN A 153 -2.20 5.91 15.64
N LEU A 154 -3.03 5.06 15.02
CA LEU A 154 -4.48 5.02 15.25
C LEU A 154 -4.81 4.62 16.70
N VAL A 155 -4.02 3.70 17.29
CA VAL A 155 -4.17 3.32 18.70
C VAL A 155 -3.84 4.50 19.61
N THR A 156 -2.83 5.30 19.25
CA THR A 156 -2.51 6.53 20.00
C THR A 156 -3.70 7.49 20.02
N TYR A 157 -4.32 7.73 18.85
CA TYR A 157 -5.41 8.69 18.72
C TYR A 157 -6.70 8.22 19.36
N GLY A 158 -7.07 6.95 19.18
CA GLY A 158 -8.27 6.42 19.80
C GLY A 158 -8.15 6.31 21.33
N ARG A 159 -6.97 5.99 21.88
CA ARG A 159 -6.73 6.05 23.34
C ARG A 159 -6.85 7.48 23.88
N TRP A 160 -6.29 8.46 23.18
CA TRP A 160 -6.47 9.88 23.54
C TRP A 160 -7.96 10.27 23.51
N LEU A 161 -8.68 9.88 22.46
CA LEU A 161 -10.12 10.14 22.34
C LEU A 161 -10.92 9.45 23.45
N ARG A 162 -10.48 8.28 23.91
CA ARG A 162 -11.06 7.57 25.06
C ARG A 162 -10.98 8.39 26.34
N GLU A 163 -9.82 8.98 26.59
CA GLU A 163 -9.44 9.68 27.83
C GLU A 163 -9.92 11.14 27.86
N THR A 164 -10.22 11.71 26.69
CA THR A 164 -10.70 13.09 26.56
C THR A 164 -12.17 13.21 26.98
N ARG A 165 -12.58 14.41 27.40
CA ARG A 165 -13.97 14.73 27.76
C ARG A 165 -14.89 14.56 26.54
N LYS A 166 -16.01 13.86 26.74
CA LYS A 166 -17.04 13.57 25.72
C LYS A 166 -18.44 13.73 26.33
N PRO A 167 -19.48 13.87 25.50
CA PRO A 167 -20.86 13.75 25.97
C PRO A 167 -21.11 12.39 26.61
N ALA A 168 -22.01 12.37 27.60
CA ALA A 168 -22.35 11.15 28.31
C ALA A 168 -22.90 10.09 27.34
N GLY A 169 -22.37 8.86 27.42
CA GLY A 169 -22.78 7.75 26.56
C GLY A 169 -22.15 7.73 25.16
N TRP A 170 -21.41 8.76 24.75
CA TRP A 170 -20.72 8.77 23.46
C TRP A 170 -19.36 8.05 23.54
N PRO A 171 -19.12 6.98 22.75
CA PRO A 171 -17.86 6.23 22.84
C PRO A 171 -16.66 7.00 22.24
N GLY A 172 -16.91 7.92 21.32
CA GLY A 172 -15.88 8.48 20.43
C GLY A 172 -15.68 7.60 19.21
N VAL A 173 -15.51 8.22 18.04
CA VAL A 173 -15.25 7.53 16.77
C VAL A 173 -13.89 7.95 16.22
N LEU A 174 -13.09 6.95 15.82
CA LEU A 174 -11.85 7.15 15.10
C LEU A 174 -12.06 6.73 13.64
N THR A 175 -12.13 7.71 12.74
CA THR A 175 -12.30 7.47 11.31
C THR A 175 -10.97 7.48 10.59
N VAL A 176 -10.73 6.49 9.73
CA VAL A 176 -9.74 6.56 8.67
C VAL A 176 -10.44 7.01 7.40
N LEU A 177 -10.07 8.18 6.88
CA LEU A 177 -10.49 8.67 5.57
C LEU A 177 -9.37 8.41 4.57
N THR A 178 -9.62 7.56 3.58
CA THR A 178 -8.57 7.16 2.64
C THR A 178 -9.02 7.06 1.19
N HIS A 179 -8.07 7.22 0.27
CA HIS A 179 -8.30 6.97 -1.16
C HIS A 179 -7.79 5.59 -1.57
N ALA A 180 -6.55 5.25 -1.21
CA ALA A 180 -5.91 3.99 -1.60
C ALA A 180 -5.09 3.33 -0.47
N SER A 181 -4.98 3.95 0.70
CA SER A 181 -4.21 3.40 1.81
C SER A 181 -5.05 2.35 2.54
N ARG A 182 -4.48 1.17 2.77
CA ARG A 182 -5.17 0.11 3.53
C ARG A 182 -4.97 0.37 5.03
N PRO A 183 -6.03 0.51 5.84
CA PRO A 183 -5.89 0.51 7.29
C PRO A 183 -5.38 -0.86 7.77
N PRO A 184 -4.93 -0.98 9.03
CA PRO A 184 -4.68 -2.29 9.65
C PRO A 184 -5.86 -3.24 9.44
N ALA A 185 -5.58 -4.53 9.22
CA ALA A 185 -6.61 -5.53 8.93
C ALA A 185 -7.64 -5.70 10.06
N ASP A 186 -7.25 -5.36 11.29
CA ASP A 186 -8.08 -5.40 12.49
C ASP A 186 -8.77 -4.05 12.79
N PHE A 187 -8.69 -3.05 11.90
CA PHE A 187 -9.37 -1.76 12.05
C PHE A 187 -10.85 -1.86 11.70
N VAL A 188 -11.60 -2.55 12.56
CA VAL A 188 -13.04 -2.84 12.41
C VAL A 188 -13.82 -2.36 13.63
N GLU A 189 -15.12 -2.09 13.47
CA GLU A 189 -16.00 -1.50 14.49
C GLU A 189 -15.94 -2.24 15.85
N SER A 190 -15.86 -3.58 15.83
CA SER A 190 -15.81 -4.43 17.02
C SER A 190 -14.51 -4.34 17.82
N ASN A 191 -13.48 -3.68 17.30
CA ASN A 191 -12.15 -3.59 17.91
C ASN A 191 -11.93 -2.25 18.63
N ASP A 192 -13.01 -1.63 19.12
CA ASP A 192 -13.01 -0.41 19.91
C ASP A 192 -12.09 -0.48 21.14
N ARG A 193 -11.97 -1.65 21.78
CA ARG A 193 -11.06 -1.86 22.92
C ARG A 193 -9.59 -1.70 22.57
N THR A 194 -9.18 -2.20 21.41
CA THR A 194 -7.79 -2.14 20.93
C THR A 194 -7.41 -0.70 20.59
N TYR A 195 -8.29 -0.01 19.85
CA TYR A 195 -8.03 1.33 19.36
C TYR A 195 -8.36 2.42 20.40
N GLY A 196 -9.22 2.13 21.37
CA GLY A 196 -9.69 3.07 22.41
C GLY A 196 -10.93 3.88 22.01
N ALA A 197 -11.32 3.84 20.75
CA ALA A 197 -12.51 4.47 20.18
C ALA A 197 -13.06 3.57 19.06
N VAL A 198 -14.32 3.76 18.66
CA VAL A 198 -14.96 2.93 17.64
C VAL A 198 -14.30 3.17 16.28
N PRO A 199 -13.66 2.18 15.65
CA PRO A 199 -13.04 2.33 14.34
C PRO A 199 -14.08 2.49 13.24
N HIS A 200 -13.84 3.41 12.31
CA HIS A 200 -14.67 3.59 11.11
C HIS A 200 -13.80 3.81 9.88
N LEU A 201 -14.05 3.06 8.80
CA LEU A 201 -13.35 3.26 7.54
C LEU A 201 -14.25 4.03 6.58
N GLN A 202 -13.71 5.11 6.03
CA GLN A 202 -14.37 5.89 5.00
C GLN A 202 -13.45 6.12 3.80
N LEU A 203 -14.05 6.10 2.60
CA LEU A 203 -13.34 6.35 1.35
C LEU A 203 -13.64 7.75 0.81
N TRP A 204 -12.64 8.40 0.21
CA TRP A 204 -12.82 9.69 -0.46
C TRP A 204 -13.93 9.66 -1.53
N ARG A 205 -14.06 8.57 -2.29
CA ARG A 205 -15.16 8.35 -3.25
C ARG A 205 -16.55 8.39 -2.58
N ASN A 206 -16.67 7.80 -1.38
CA ASN A 206 -17.93 7.77 -0.66
C ASN A 206 -18.25 9.16 -0.10
N LEU A 207 -17.22 9.86 0.41
CA LEU A 207 -17.33 11.23 0.86
C LEU A 207 -17.80 12.14 -0.27
N HIS A 208 -17.22 12.02 -1.48
CA HIS A 208 -17.68 12.76 -2.66
C HIS A 208 -19.18 12.56 -2.89
N GLY A 209 -19.65 11.32 -2.95
CA GLY A 209 -21.09 11.05 -3.14
C GLY A 209 -21.99 11.61 -2.02
N ILE A 210 -21.56 11.54 -0.75
CA ILE A 210 -22.27 12.13 0.39
C ILE A 210 -22.28 13.67 0.30
N LEU A 211 -21.14 14.25 -0.05
CA LEU A 211 -20.96 15.69 -0.18
C LEU A 211 -21.81 16.25 -1.32
N SER A 212 -21.82 15.61 -2.50
CA SER A 212 -22.65 16.00 -3.63
C SER A 212 -24.14 15.96 -3.29
N ARG A 213 -24.62 14.91 -2.59
CA ARG A 213 -26.01 14.84 -2.11
C ARG A 213 -26.33 15.93 -1.09
N THR A 214 -25.36 16.26 -0.23
CA THR A 214 -25.52 17.25 0.84
C THR A 214 -25.60 18.67 0.31
N ILE A 215 -24.82 18.98 -0.71
CA ILE A 215 -24.87 20.27 -1.39
C ILE A 215 -26.15 20.39 -2.21
N GLY A 216 -26.54 19.30 -2.89
CA GLY A 216 -27.67 19.28 -3.81
C GLY A 216 -27.39 20.01 -5.12
N PRO A 217 -28.39 20.09 -6.01
CA PRO A 217 -28.28 20.89 -7.23
C PRO A 217 -28.17 22.39 -6.91
N VAL A 218 -27.45 23.12 -7.77
CA VAL A 218 -27.35 24.57 -7.70
C VAL A 218 -28.33 25.17 -8.70
N GLU A 219 -29.36 25.84 -8.20
CA GLU A 219 -30.36 26.51 -9.04
C GLU A 219 -29.94 27.94 -9.42
N ASP A 220 -29.26 28.65 -8.50
CA ASP A 220 -28.79 30.03 -8.69
C ASP A 220 -27.26 30.09 -8.46
N PRO A 221 -26.46 30.32 -9.52
CA PRO A 221 -25.01 30.40 -9.42
C PRO A 221 -24.52 31.66 -8.69
N ASP A 222 -25.31 32.74 -8.65
CA ASP A 222 -24.92 34.01 -8.05
C ASP A 222 -25.24 34.06 -6.54
N GLY A 223 -26.15 33.19 -6.07
CA GLY A 223 -26.63 33.11 -4.69
C GLY A 223 -26.10 31.94 -3.87
N ILE A 224 -25.08 31.21 -4.32
CA ILE A 224 -24.61 29.99 -3.65
C ILE A 224 -24.07 30.31 -2.24
N PRO A 225 -24.64 29.71 -1.17
CA PRO A 225 -24.08 29.84 0.18
C PRO A 225 -22.62 29.40 0.22
N ALA A 226 -21.78 30.13 0.96
CA ALA A 226 -20.33 29.90 0.98
C ALA A 226 -19.94 28.43 1.27
N TRP A 227 -20.65 27.75 2.18
CA TRP A 227 -20.40 26.35 2.49
C TRP A 227 -20.67 25.41 1.31
N ARG A 228 -21.72 25.67 0.52
CA ARG A 228 -22.02 24.91 -0.71
C ARG A 228 -20.95 25.13 -1.75
N PHE A 229 -20.49 26.37 -1.91
CA PHE A 229 -19.40 26.68 -2.83
C PHE A 229 -18.11 25.91 -2.47
N VAL A 230 -17.71 25.90 -1.20
CA VAL A 230 -16.54 25.13 -0.72
C VAL A 230 -16.74 23.64 -1.01
N GLY A 231 -17.93 23.10 -0.73
CA GLY A 231 -18.25 21.71 -1.01
C GLY A 231 -18.18 21.35 -2.50
N LEU A 232 -18.70 22.21 -3.39
CA LEU A 232 -18.64 22.01 -4.85
C LEU A 232 -17.21 22.02 -5.36
N GLU A 233 -16.41 22.97 -4.89
CA GLU A 233 -15.01 23.04 -5.26
C GLU A 233 -14.22 21.84 -4.74
N LEU A 234 -14.58 21.30 -3.56
CA LEU A 234 -14.01 20.06 -3.04
C LEU A 234 -14.40 18.86 -3.91
N CYS A 235 -15.67 18.71 -4.31
CA CYS A 235 -16.09 17.67 -5.25
C CYS A 235 -15.27 17.72 -6.56
N LYS A 236 -15.16 18.91 -7.17
CA LYS A 236 -14.33 19.10 -8.38
C LYS A 236 -12.86 18.78 -8.13
N PHE A 237 -12.32 19.13 -6.96
CA PHE A 237 -10.94 18.79 -6.62
C PHE A 237 -10.75 17.28 -6.57
N LEU A 238 -11.68 16.53 -5.96
CA LEU A 238 -11.62 15.08 -5.92
C LEU A 238 -11.72 14.48 -7.32
N GLU A 239 -12.62 14.97 -8.17
CA GLU A 239 -12.76 14.56 -9.58
C GLU A 239 -11.48 14.78 -10.40
N ILE A 240 -10.89 15.98 -10.29
CA ILE A 240 -9.66 16.32 -11.02
C ILE A 240 -8.48 15.43 -10.61
N ASN A 241 -8.45 14.99 -9.35
CA ASN A 241 -7.40 14.13 -8.82
C ASN A 241 -7.79 12.64 -8.81
N ALA A 242 -8.88 12.26 -9.50
CA ALA A 242 -9.38 10.88 -9.58
C ALA A 242 -9.64 10.22 -8.21
N MET A 243 -10.03 11.02 -7.20
CA MET A 243 -10.33 10.56 -5.84
C MET A 243 -11.82 10.26 -5.60
N ASP A 244 -12.67 10.63 -6.55
CA ASP A 244 -14.12 10.47 -6.56
C ASP A 244 -14.60 9.09 -7.04
N SER A 245 -13.74 8.36 -7.74
CA SER A 245 -14.04 7.01 -8.24
C SER A 245 -12.99 6.00 -7.79
N SER A 246 -13.40 4.74 -7.74
CA SER A 246 -12.48 3.58 -7.68
C SER A 246 -12.32 2.90 -9.02
N ASP A 247 -13.05 3.38 -10.01
CA ASP A 247 -13.15 2.73 -11.29
C ASP A 247 -11.92 3.10 -12.09
N LEU A 248 -11.29 2.08 -12.68
CA LEU A 248 -10.26 2.30 -13.67
C LEU A 248 -10.90 3.11 -14.81
N SER A 249 -10.40 4.31 -15.07
CA SER A 249 -10.83 5.11 -16.20
C SER A 249 -10.66 4.33 -17.50
N ALA A 250 -11.39 4.67 -18.56
CA ALA A 250 -11.21 4.04 -19.86
C ALA A 250 -9.75 4.12 -20.37
N ILE A 251 -9.04 5.19 -19.99
CA ILE A 251 -7.61 5.38 -20.26
C ILE A 251 -6.78 4.38 -19.45
N GLU A 252 -7.02 4.22 -18.16
CA GLU A 252 -6.32 3.26 -17.31
C GLU A 252 -6.61 1.81 -17.71
N ILE A 253 -7.87 1.47 -18.03
CA ILE A 253 -8.23 0.17 -18.59
C ILE A 253 -7.49 -0.06 -19.91
N SER A 254 -7.39 0.95 -20.77
CA SER A 254 -6.65 0.86 -22.03
C SER A 254 -5.14 0.72 -21.79
N ALA A 255 -4.57 1.45 -20.83
CA ALA A 255 -3.17 1.36 -20.45
C ALA A 255 -2.85 -0.02 -19.85
N ILE A 256 -3.71 -0.53 -18.97
CA ILE A 256 -3.63 -1.90 -18.45
C ILE A 256 -3.74 -2.89 -19.61
N ASN A 257 -4.69 -2.73 -20.52
CA ASN A 257 -4.84 -3.65 -21.65
C ASN A 257 -3.63 -3.61 -22.61
N VAL A 258 -3.04 -2.43 -22.83
CA VAL A 258 -1.79 -2.25 -23.59
C VAL A 258 -0.60 -2.88 -22.86
N ALA A 259 -0.51 -2.74 -21.54
CA ALA A 259 0.54 -3.35 -20.71
C ALA A 259 0.38 -4.88 -20.58
N MET A 260 -0.86 -5.37 -20.54
CA MET A 260 -1.22 -6.79 -20.42
C MET A 260 -1.18 -7.52 -21.76
N SER A 261 -1.26 -6.82 -22.90
CA SER A 261 -1.16 -7.42 -24.22
C SER A 261 0.21 -8.11 -24.48
N PRO A 262 1.36 -7.49 -24.13
CA PRO A 262 2.65 -8.17 -24.08
C PRO A 262 2.69 -9.35 -23.11
N LEU A 263 1.96 -9.30 -22.00
CA LEU A 263 1.93 -10.37 -21.00
C LEU A 263 1.24 -11.63 -21.53
N ARG A 264 0.26 -11.51 -22.43
CA ARG A 264 -0.30 -12.68 -23.14
C ARG A 264 0.71 -13.36 -24.07
N LYS A 265 1.83 -12.68 -24.39
CA LYS A 265 2.91 -13.23 -25.24
C LYS A 265 4.04 -13.87 -24.44
N THR A 266 3.99 -13.85 -23.09
CA THR A 266 5.07 -14.42 -22.27
C THR A 266 5.00 -15.94 -22.20
N GLU A 267 3.82 -16.54 -22.30
CA GLU A 267 3.67 -18.00 -22.32
C GLU A 267 4.45 -18.66 -23.47
N PRO A 268 4.32 -18.22 -24.75
CA PRO A 268 5.17 -18.72 -25.84
C PRO A 268 6.66 -18.51 -25.59
N VAL A 269 7.06 -17.40 -24.97
CA VAL A 269 8.46 -17.10 -24.63
C VAL A 269 9.01 -18.12 -23.64
N PHE A 270 8.31 -18.39 -22.54
CA PHE A 270 8.77 -19.35 -21.54
C PHE A 270 8.64 -20.81 -21.99
N SER A 271 7.65 -21.07 -22.85
CA SER A 271 7.51 -22.34 -23.57
C SER A 271 8.74 -22.62 -24.43
N GLU A 272 9.19 -21.62 -25.21
CA GLU A 272 10.41 -21.68 -26.03
C GLU A 272 11.65 -21.95 -25.17
N VAL A 273 11.81 -21.24 -24.04
CA VAL A 273 12.94 -21.46 -23.12
C VAL A 273 12.96 -22.90 -22.59
N GLY A 274 11.85 -23.41 -22.08
CA GLY A 274 11.79 -24.76 -21.50
C GLY A 274 12.00 -25.87 -22.54
N ALA A 275 11.45 -25.69 -23.75
CA ALA A 275 11.70 -26.61 -24.86
C ALA A 275 13.19 -26.64 -25.25
N GLU A 276 13.84 -25.48 -25.32
CA GLU A 276 15.27 -25.38 -25.60
C GLU A 276 16.13 -25.96 -24.46
N LEU A 277 15.76 -25.77 -23.19
CA LEU A 277 16.44 -26.39 -22.06
C LEU A 277 16.40 -27.92 -22.14
N LEU A 278 15.21 -28.48 -22.39
CA LEU A 278 15.03 -29.92 -22.60
C LEU A 278 15.87 -30.46 -23.78
N GLN A 279 16.00 -29.66 -24.84
CA GLN A 279 16.76 -30.04 -26.02
C GLN A 279 18.27 -29.94 -25.84
N ARG A 280 18.77 -28.86 -25.21
CA ARG A 280 20.21 -28.56 -25.09
C ARG A 280 20.87 -29.24 -23.90
N LEU A 281 20.11 -29.42 -22.81
CA LEU A 281 20.60 -29.98 -21.55
C LEU A 281 19.92 -31.33 -21.28
N ARG A 282 19.95 -32.21 -22.30
CA ARG A 282 19.37 -33.56 -22.23
C ARG A 282 19.95 -34.34 -21.05
N GLY A 283 19.08 -34.99 -20.30
CA GLY A 283 19.44 -35.75 -19.10
C GLY A 283 19.58 -34.90 -17.83
N GLN A 284 19.47 -33.57 -17.91
CA GLN A 284 19.39 -32.69 -16.73
C GLN A 284 17.96 -32.26 -16.42
N PHE A 285 17.10 -32.20 -17.44
CA PHE A 285 15.70 -31.78 -17.32
C PHE A 285 14.74 -32.85 -17.81
N VAL A 286 13.55 -32.88 -17.22
CA VAL A 286 12.43 -33.74 -17.63
C VAL A 286 11.20 -32.92 -17.94
N ARG A 287 10.43 -33.40 -18.92
CA ARG A 287 9.12 -32.83 -19.23
C ARG A 287 8.10 -33.35 -18.22
N LYS A 288 7.91 -32.60 -17.14
CA LYS A 288 6.78 -32.70 -16.20
C LYS A 288 6.09 -31.35 -16.24
N GLY A 289 4.78 -31.31 -16.48
CA GLY A 289 3.93 -30.10 -16.51
C GLY A 289 4.69 -28.79 -16.72
N GLN A 290 4.87 -28.39 -17.97
CA GLN A 290 5.46 -27.09 -18.22
C GLN A 290 4.37 -26.04 -18.03
N ASP A 291 4.47 -25.32 -16.93
CA ASP A 291 3.55 -24.24 -16.60
C ASP A 291 4.33 -22.92 -16.65
N CYS A 292 3.65 -21.90 -17.15
CA CYS A 292 4.03 -20.51 -16.93
C CYS A 292 2.96 -19.85 -16.09
N ILE A 293 3.37 -18.97 -15.20
CA ILE A 293 2.45 -18.21 -14.36
C ILE A 293 2.83 -16.73 -14.40
N ALA A 294 1.79 -15.90 -14.52
CA ALA A 294 1.90 -14.48 -14.20
C ALA A 294 1.38 -14.32 -12.77
N ASP A 295 2.31 -14.21 -11.83
CA ASP A 295 2.03 -14.08 -10.39
C ASP A 295 2.09 -12.60 -10.03
N TYR A 296 1.01 -11.90 -10.37
CA TYR A 296 0.94 -10.43 -10.26
C TYR A 296 1.02 -9.96 -8.81
N ASP A 297 0.45 -10.73 -7.88
CA ASP A 297 0.50 -10.41 -6.44
C ASP A 297 1.91 -10.46 -5.87
N GLN A 298 2.83 -11.14 -6.58
CA GLN A 298 4.25 -11.22 -6.25
C GLN A 298 5.14 -10.45 -7.22
N GLY A 299 4.53 -9.65 -8.11
CA GLY A 299 5.25 -8.81 -9.07
C GLY A 299 6.18 -9.61 -9.98
N ARG A 300 5.82 -10.82 -10.40
CA ARG A 300 6.69 -11.65 -11.26
C ARG A 300 5.93 -12.37 -12.37
N VAL A 301 6.62 -12.58 -13.49
CA VAL A 301 6.12 -13.32 -14.64
C VAL A 301 7.19 -14.30 -15.07
N TRP A 302 6.90 -15.59 -15.01
CA TRP A 302 7.93 -16.61 -15.08
C TRP A 302 7.40 -17.97 -15.56
N GLY A 303 8.32 -18.83 -15.96
CA GLY A 303 8.06 -20.24 -16.21
C GLY A 303 9.11 -21.11 -15.53
N TRP A 304 8.88 -22.41 -15.50
CA TRP A 304 9.83 -23.35 -14.91
C TRP A 304 9.97 -24.63 -15.72
N THR A 305 11.06 -25.36 -15.48
CA THR A 305 11.30 -26.69 -16.03
C THR A 305 11.89 -27.59 -14.95
N TYR A 306 11.31 -28.77 -14.77
CA TYR A 306 11.74 -29.72 -13.73
C TYR A 306 13.09 -30.37 -14.07
N LEU A 307 13.94 -30.50 -13.05
CA LEU A 307 15.18 -31.25 -13.11
C LEU A 307 14.89 -32.75 -13.14
N ASP A 308 15.72 -33.51 -13.86
CA ASP A 308 15.67 -34.97 -13.89
C ASP A 308 16.20 -35.57 -12.59
N GLY A 309 15.55 -36.60 -12.04
CA GLY A 309 15.97 -37.34 -10.85
C GLY A 309 15.03 -37.19 -9.63
N PRO A 310 15.48 -37.52 -8.42
CA PRO A 310 14.66 -37.50 -7.21
C PRO A 310 14.39 -36.07 -6.73
N GLY A 311 13.24 -35.89 -6.06
CA GLY A 311 12.70 -34.60 -5.63
C GLY A 311 12.01 -33.86 -6.76
N LYS A 312 10.88 -33.20 -6.48
CA LYS A 312 10.21 -32.29 -7.43
C LYS A 312 10.92 -30.94 -7.49
N LEU A 313 12.19 -30.95 -7.90
CA LEU A 313 12.99 -29.75 -8.10
C LEU A 313 12.77 -29.16 -9.49
N TYR A 314 12.68 -27.83 -9.56
CA TYR A 314 12.50 -27.11 -10.81
C TYR A 314 13.42 -25.89 -10.90
N VAL A 315 13.82 -25.57 -12.13
CA VAL A 315 14.50 -24.31 -12.44
C VAL A 315 13.46 -23.33 -12.98
N GLY A 316 13.20 -22.26 -12.23
CA GLY A 316 12.40 -21.13 -12.64
C GLY A 316 13.24 -20.08 -13.38
N TYR A 317 12.63 -19.39 -14.33
CA TYR A 317 13.24 -18.29 -15.07
C TYR A 317 12.17 -17.27 -15.46
N GLY A 318 12.49 -15.99 -15.34
CA GLY A 318 11.48 -14.97 -15.59
C GLY A 318 11.93 -13.53 -15.36
N LEU A 319 10.94 -12.67 -15.17
CA LEU A 319 11.08 -11.25 -14.88
C LEU A 319 10.45 -10.95 -13.52
N CYS A 320 11.16 -10.16 -12.72
CA CYS A 320 10.60 -9.53 -11.53
C CYS A 320 10.36 -8.05 -11.83
N LEU A 321 9.13 -7.61 -11.57
CA LEU A 321 8.68 -6.23 -11.61
C LEU A 321 9.04 -5.57 -10.28
N ALA A 322 9.55 -4.35 -10.34
CA ALA A 322 9.98 -3.63 -9.16
C ALA A 322 8.84 -2.86 -8.47
N PRO A 323 8.89 -2.70 -7.14
CA PRO A 323 9.80 -3.39 -6.22
C PRO A 323 9.39 -4.88 -6.01
N PRO A 324 10.33 -5.77 -5.64
CA PRO A 324 10.00 -7.14 -5.27
C PRO A 324 8.91 -7.16 -4.18
N SER A 325 7.92 -8.04 -4.34
CA SER A 325 6.80 -8.18 -3.41
C SER A 325 6.63 -9.63 -2.97
N GLY A 326 5.75 -9.86 -2.00
CA GLY A 326 5.45 -11.20 -1.50
C GLY A 326 6.65 -11.93 -0.91
N ASP A 327 6.92 -13.12 -1.44
CA ASP A 327 7.94 -14.05 -0.98
C ASP A 327 9.36 -13.58 -1.37
N LEU A 328 9.52 -12.97 -2.55
CA LEU A 328 10.78 -12.41 -3.06
C LEU A 328 11.26 -11.18 -2.29
N ALA A 329 10.35 -10.42 -1.68
CA ALA A 329 10.70 -9.28 -0.83
C ALA A 329 11.46 -9.72 0.44
N LYS A 330 11.35 -10.99 0.84
CA LYS A 330 12.04 -11.57 2.00
C LYS A 330 13.36 -12.24 1.67
N ALA A 331 13.82 -12.14 0.42
CA ALA A 331 15.06 -12.79 0.00
C ALA A 331 16.29 -12.19 0.72
N VAL A 332 17.26 -13.04 1.06
CA VAL A 332 18.50 -12.67 1.73
C VAL A 332 19.69 -13.21 0.91
N PRO A 333 20.60 -12.33 0.41
CA PRO A 333 20.52 -10.86 0.47
C PRO A 333 19.31 -10.30 -0.31
N PRO A 334 18.85 -9.06 -0.02
CA PRO A 334 17.74 -8.42 -0.71
C PRO A 334 17.93 -8.35 -2.24
N LEU A 335 16.85 -8.55 -2.98
CA LEU A 335 16.85 -8.42 -4.44
C LEU A 335 16.88 -6.94 -4.89
N PRO A 336 17.30 -6.64 -6.14
CA PRO A 336 17.31 -5.28 -6.66
C PRO A 336 15.93 -4.61 -6.63
N GLU A 337 15.91 -3.31 -6.32
CA GLU A 337 14.70 -2.45 -6.35
C GLU A 337 14.28 -2.01 -7.77
N HIS A 338 14.90 -2.56 -8.80
CA HIS A 338 14.62 -2.27 -10.22
C HIS A 338 14.23 -3.54 -10.95
N GLU A 339 13.57 -3.42 -12.10
CA GLU A 339 13.16 -4.56 -12.91
C GLU A 339 14.38 -5.39 -13.33
N HIS A 340 14.30 -6.70 -13.13
CA HIS A 340 15.39 -7.62 -13.40
C HIS A 340 14.87 -8.95 -13.93
N ALA A 341 15.70 -9.63 -14.71
CA ALA A 341 15.51 -11.05 -14.99
C ALA A 341 15.98 -11.87 -13.79
N PHE A 342 15.53 -13.11 -13.68
CA PHE A 342 16.03 -14.00 -12.64
C PHE A 342 16.12 -15.45 -13.12
N VAL A 343 16.99 -16.19 -12.44
CA VAL A 343 17.02 -17.65 -12.44
C VAL A 343 16.75 -18.11 -11.02
N LEU A 344 15.93 -19.13 -10.86
CA LEU A 344 15.49 -19.64 -9.57
C LEU A 344 15.61 -21.16 -9.56
N LEU A 345 15.97 -21.73 -8.41
CA LEU A 345 15.85 -23.16 -8.14
C LEU A 345 14.83 -23.31 -7.01
N GLY A 346 13.76 -24.04 -7.27
CA GLY A 346 12.68 -24.29 -6.30
C GLY A 346 12.35 -25.77 -6.16
N SER A 347 11.49 -26.06 -5.19
CA SER A 347 11.09 -27.42 -4.81
C SER A 347 9.61 -27.44 -4.42
N ASP A 348 8.85 -28.42 -4.92
CA ASP A 348 7.44 -28.60 -4.53
C ASP A 348 7.27 -29.41 -3.23
N GLU A 349 8.34 -30.09 -2.77
CA GLU A 349 8.23 -31.13 -1.72
C GLU A 349 9.10 -30.88 -0.50
N HIS A 350 10.22 -30.17 -0.66
CA HIS A 350 11.25 -30.07 0.37
C HIS A 350 11.86 -28.67 0.42
N ASP A 351 12.14 -28.18 1.62
CA ASP A 351 12.90 -26.95 1.81
C ASP A 351 14.32 -27.10 1.26
N LEU A 352 14.79 -26.11 0.52
CA LEU A 352 16.18 -26.04 0.06
C LEU A 352 17.06 -25.50 1.20
N ASN A 353 17.24 -26.33 2.22
CA ASN A 353 18.05 -26.01 3.40
C ASN A 353 19.54 -26.11 3.09
N LEU A 354 20.08 -25.06 2.44
CA LEU A 354 21.52 -24.82 2.43
C LEU A 354 21.92 -23.98 3.64
N GLY A 355 22.95 -24.40 4.37
CA GLY A 355 23.60 -23.51 5.35
C GLY A 355 24.04 -22.19 4.70
N ALA A 356 24.17 -21.12 5.49
CA ALA A 356 24.52 -19.78 4.96
C ALA A 356 25.83 -19.76 4.15
N GLU A 357 26.78 -20.65 4.47
CA GLU A 357 28.05 -20.81 3.74
C GLU A 357 27.93 -21.61 2.43
N GLY A 358 26.76 -22.19 2.14
CA GLY A 358 26.53 -23.08 1.00
C GLY A 358 25.95 -22.42 -0.25
N LEU A 359 25.60 -21.13 -0.19
CA LEU A 359 25.02 -20.40 -1.32
C LEU A 359 26.12 -19.87 -2.26
N PRO A 360 26.03 -20.11 -3.58
CA PRO A 360 26.96 -19.51 -4.52
C PRO A 360 26.80 -17.98 -4.58
N ASP A 361 27.87 -17.28 -4.98
CA ASP A 361 27.88 -15.82 -5.02
C ASP A 361 26.75 -15.24 -5.90
N GLY A 362 26.04 -14.27 -5.35
CA GLY A 362 24.94 -13.58 -6.02
C GLY A 362 23.58 -14.30 -5.97
N TRP A 363 23.49 -15.45 -5.31
CA TRP A 363 22.21 -16.09 -5.02
C TRP A 363 21.63 -15.60 -3.69
N SER A 364 20.31 -15.43 -3.67
CA SER A 364 19.53 -15.05 -2.51
C SER A 364 18.55 -16.16 -2.12
N ARG A 365 18.41 -16.40 -0.82
CA ARG A 365 17.49 -17.39 -0.27
C ARG A 365 16.24 -16.70 0.29
N ASN A 366 15.07 -17.25 0.00
CA ASN A 366 13.84 -16.83 0.69
C ASN A 366 13.84 -17.34 2.14
N SER A 367 13.34 -16.53 3.09
CA SER A 367 13.14 -16.90 4.50
C SER A 367 12.41 -18.23 4.68
N ASP A 368 11.47 -18.54 3.78
CA ASP A 368 10.62 -19.73 3.85
C ASP A 368 11.28 -20.92 3.12
N ALA A 369 12.52 -20.78 2.62
CA ALA A 369 13.42 -21.81 2.10
C ALA A 369 12.97 -22.65 0.89
N LEU A 370 11.76 -22.45 0.36
CA LEU A 370 11.26 -23.25 -0.77
C LEU A 370 11.98 -23.00 -2.10
N TYR A 371 12.70 -21.88 -2.23
CA TYR A 371 13.50 -21.59 -3.40
C TYR A 371 14.70 -20.65 -3.11
N ILE A 372 15.65 -20.67 -4.03
CA ILE A 372 16.83 -19.79 -4.06
C ILE A 372 16.85 -19.12 -5.44
N VAL A 373 17.13 -17.82 -5.49
CA VAL A 373 16.99 -16.97 -6.68
C VAL A 373 18.25 -16.16 -6.93
N ARG A 374 18.61 -15.98 -8.20
CA ARG A 374 19.70 -15.12 -8.65
C ARG A 374 19.18 -14.05 -9.61
N PRO A 375 19.27 -12.76 -9.24
CA PRO A 375 18.79 -11.66 -10.08
C PRO A 375 19.84 -11.27 -11.15
N TYR A 376 19.34 -10.77 -12.27
CA TYR A 376 20.14 -10.30 -13.41
C TYR A 376 19.58 -8.97 -13.95
N PRO A 377 20.38 -7.89 -13.99
CA PRO A 377 19.93 -6.65 -14.59
C PRO A 377 19.59 -6.86 -16.07
N LEU A 378 18.52 -6.24 -16.55
CA LEU A 378 18.07 -6.39 -17.94
C LEU A 378 19.09 -5.85 -18.95
N THR A 379 20.02 -4.99 -18.53
CA THR A 379 21.13 -4.47 -19.33
C THR A 379 22.17 -5.53 -19.69
N GLU A 380 22.19 -6.69 -19.02
CA GLU A 380 23.02 -7.84 -19.41
C GLU A 380 22.52 -8.55 -20.68
N ARG A 381 21.31 -8.23 -21.15
CA ARG A 381 20.80 -8.73 -22.43
C ARG A 381 21.62 -8.11 -23.57
N ARG A 382 22.16 -8.96 -24.44
CA ARG A 382 22.93 -8.48 -25.59
C ARG A 382 21.99 -7.85 -26.62
N ALA A 383 22.47 -6.85 -27.37
CA ALA A 383 21.63 -6.09 -28.31
C ALA A 383 20.91 -6.96 -29.36
N GLN A 384 21.55 -8.05 -29.81
CA GLN A 384 21.02 -8.99 -30.81
C GLN A 384 20.32 -10.22 -30.19
N GLU A 385 20.27 -10.31 -28.86
CA GLU A 385 19.73 -11.47 -28.16
C GLU A 385 18.23 -11.32 -27.95
N ARG A 386 17.45 -12.28 -28.47
CA ARG A 386 16.02 -12.36 -28.17
C ARG A 386 15.84 -12.68 -26.68
N PHE A 387 14.75 -12.22 -26.08
CA PHE A 387 14.52 -12.44 -24.65
C PHE A 387 14.50 -13.93 -24.21
N PRO A 388 13.89 -14.89 -24.94
CA PRO A 388 14.06 -16.31 -24.64
C PRO A 388 15.52 -16.78 -24.64
N GLN A 389 16.34 -16.30 -25.58
CA GLN A 389 17.76 -16.67 -25.66
C GLN A 389 18.55 -16.12 -24.48
N PHE A 390 18.19 -14.92 -24.01
CA PHE A 390 18.75 -14.35 -22.80
C PHE A 390 18.48 -15.22 -21.58
N LEU A 391 17.21 -15.57 -21.32
CA LEU A 391 16.87 -16.45 -20.19
C LEU A 391 17.52 -17.83 -20.30
N LEU A 392 17.54 -18.42 -21.49
CA LEU A 392 18.20 -19.70 -21.74
C LEU A 392 19.69 -19.65 -21.44
N ARG A 393 20.37 -18.55 -21.83
CA ARG A 393 21.78 -18.33 -21.51
C ARG A 393 21.97 -18.18 -20.00
N LEU A 394 21.15 -17.37 -19.33
CA LEU A 394 21.23 -17.23 -17.88
C LEU A 394 21.10 -18.59 -17.19
N VAL A 395 20.11 -19.41 -17.53
CA VAL A 395 19.98 -20.76 -16.95
C VAL A 395 21.22 -21.61 -17.24
N SER A 396 21.67 -21.64 -18.50
CA SER A 396 22.83 -22.44 -18.92
C SER A 396 24.12 -22.06 -18.18
N ASP A 397 24.38 -20.76 -18.03
CA ASP A 397 25.54 -20.21 -17.34
C ASP A 397 25.53 -20.56 -15.84
N ASN A 398 24.35 -20.84 -15.27
CA ASN A 398 24.17 -21.17 -13.85
C ASN A 398 23.99 -22.65 -13.55
N MET A 399 24.05 -23.53 -14.56
CA MET A 399 23.79 -24.96 -14.32
C MET A 399 24.76 -25.60 -13.33
N GLY A 400 26.02 -25.16 -13.30
CA GLY A 400 27.00 -25.65 -12.32
C GLY A 400 26.60 -25.34 -10.88
N ASP A 401 26.10 -24.13 -10.63
CA ASP A 401 25.61 -23.70 -9.32
C ASP A 401 24.32 -24.45 -8.95
N ILE A 402 23.37 -24.55 -9.88
CA ILE A 402 22.10 -25.27 -9.71
C ILE A 402 22.35 -26.73 -9.30
N LEU A 403 23.26 -27.42 -9.99
CA LEU A 403 23.57 -28.82 -9.69
C LEU A 403 24.32 -28.98 -8.36
N ARG A 404 25.16 -28.01 -7.97
CA ARG A 404 25.83 -28.01 -6.67
C ARG A 404 24.84 -27.83 -5.53
N ILE A 405 23.92 -26.86 -5.65
CA ILE A 405 22.85 -26.63 -4.68
C ILE A 405 22.02 -27.91 -4.51
N ARG A 406 21.61 -28.51 -5.62
CA ARG A 406 20.84 -29.76 -5.62
C ARG A 406 21.57 -30.89 -4.89
N ALA A 407 22.86 -31.09 -5.16
CA ALA A 407 23.64 -32.14 -4.53
C ALA A 407 23.75 -31.95 -3.01
N ASN A 408 23.89 -30.70 -2.56
CA ASN A 408 23.96 -30.36 -1.15
C ASN A 408 22.62 -30.60 -0.43
N GLY A 409 21.49 -30.23 -1.05
CA GLY A 409 20.16 -30.48 -0.47
C GLY A 409 19.89 -31.97 -0.25
N ALA A 410 20.22 -32.82 -1.23
CA ALA A 410 20.03 -34.27 -1.13
C ALA A 410 20.89 -34.95 -0.04
N ALA A 411 21.97 -34.32 0.40
CA ALA A 411 22.82 -34.86 1.47
C ALA A 411 22.18 -34.67 2.86
N VAL A 412 21.50 -33.55 3.08
CA VAL A 412 20.86 -33.19 4.35
C VAL A 412 19.71 -34.15 4.66
N ASP A 413 18.83 -34.41 3.68
CA ASP A 413 17.67 -35.31 3.85
C ASP A 413 18.06 -36.73 4.28
N ARG A 414 19.23 -37.22 3.86
CA ARG A 414 19.72 -38.56 4.24
C ARG A 414 20.20 -38.63 5.68
N THR A 415 20.68 -37.51 6.23
CA THR A 415 21.17 -37.46 7.60
C THR A 415 20.01 -37.40 8.59
N GLU A 416 18.94 -36.68 8.27
CA GLU A 416 17.74 -36.60 9.13
C GLU A 416 16.89 -37.88 9.12
N GLY A 417 16.90 -38.65 8.02
CA GLY A 417 16.16 -39.92 7.93
C GLY A 417 16.81 -41.12 8.65
N GLN A 418 18.01 -40.97 9.23
CA GLN A 418 18.74 -42.05 9.92
C GLN A 418 18.91 -41.85 11.43
N SER A 419 18.48 -40.70 11.95
CA SER A 419 18.37 -40.38 13.38
C SER A 419 16.96 -40.60 13.88
#